data_AF-A0A1E7G973-F1
#
_entry.id   AF-A0A1E7G973-F1
#
_cell.length_a   1.000
_cell.length_b   1.000
_cell.length_c   1.000
_cell.angle_alpha   90.00
_cell.angle_beta   90.00
_cell.angle_gamma   90.00
#
_symmetry.space_group_name_H-M   'P 1'
#
loop_
_entity.id
_entity.type
_entity.pdbx_description
1 polymer ?
#
loop_
_entity_poly.entity_id
_entity_poly.type
_entity_poly.pdbx_seq_one_letter_code
_entity_poly.pdbx_strand_id
1 'polypeptide(L)'
;MKMIEYAIRKTDGKQVQIGNCENIYGLRYEDRNKVIASPGCTSHTQTLNLHWRLPFPEEDHILPGEYRDRGRTRKSYPLQGYVLDGAETIPGEFQVSNHGLAINVTCYHGVKVPKGSPDLRPFFYGREPVFSLYGIKNTVTGIQALVCCNACVNLWTVEIKEILEYVTDPELKSRLEKYASENAGVPEKKFIRRSSGRHDKPIIQ
;
A
#
# COMPACT_ATOMS: atom_id res chain seq x y z
N MET A 1 31.60 5.95 7.64
CA MET A 1 30.81 7.06 8.21
C MET A 1 30.34 7.92 7.04
N LYS A 2 29.04 8.04 6.75
CA LYS A 2 28.58 8.91 5.65
C LYS A 2 28.79 10.37 6.07
N MET A 3 29.70 11.08 5.41
CA MET A 3 29.92 12.50 5.69
C MET A 3 28.67 13.29 5.35
N ILE A 4 28.29 14.18 6.27
CA ILE A 4 27.19 15.12 6.06
C ILE A 4 27.72 16.26 5.19
N GLU A 5 26.98 16.59 4.13
CA GLU A 5 27.33 17.68 3.22
C GLU A 5 26.58 18.96 3.59
N TYR A 6 27.32 20.07 3.62
CA TYR A 6 26.83 21.41 3.90
C TYR A 6 27.17 22.37 2.76
N ALA A 7 26.28 23.33 2.52
CA ALA A 7 26.53 24.44 1.61
C ALA A 7 26.07 25.76 2.20
N ILE A 8 26.67 26.85 1.71
CA ILE A 8 26.33 28.23 2.06
C ILE A 8 25.40 28.74 0.97
N ARG A 9 24.17 29.09 1.34
CA ARG A 9 23.19 29.66 0.42
C ARG A 9 23.57 31.09 0.06
N LYS A 10 23.63 31.42 -1.24
CA LYS A 10 24.12 32.72 -1.72
C LYS A 10 23.19 33.89 -1.39
N THR A 11 21.89 33.63 -1.25
CA THR A 11 20.89 34.69 -1.04
C THR A 11 20.96 35.33 0.35
N ASP A 12 21.36 34.57 1.37
CA ASP A 12 21.38 35.02 2.77
C ASP A 12 22.62 34.59 3.56
N GLY A 13 23.59 33.92 2.93
CA GLY A 13 24.82 33.46 3.56
C GLY A 13 24.64 32.32 4.56
N LYS A 14 23.44 31.74 4.66
CA LYS A 14 23.13 30.71 5.66
C LYS A 14 23.78 29.38 5.29
N GLN A 15 24.46 28.75 6.24
CA GLN A 15 24.92 27.37 6.08
C GLN A 15 23.75 26.41 6.27
N VAL A 16 23.55 25.51 5.30
CA VAL A 16 22.46 24.55 5.26
C VAL A 16 22.98 23.15 4.99
N GLN A 17 22.44 22.17 5.71
CA GLN A 17 22.66 20.76 5.42
C GLN A 17 21.90 20.38 4.15
N ILE A 18 22.61 19.79 3.20
CA ILE A 18 22.06 19.50 1.87
C ILE A 18 22.13 18.02 1.49
N GLY A 19 22.87 17.19 2.23
CA GLY A 19 23.04 15.81 1.80
C GLY A 19 24.10 15.02 2.52
N ASN A 20 24.58 14.02 1.79
CA ASN A 20 25.87 13.36 1.98
C ASN A 20 26.61 13.31 0.62
N CYS A 21 27.84 12.79 0.62
CA CYS A 21 28.76 12.76 -0.52
C CYS A 21 28.19 12.25 -1.86
N GLU A 22 27.08 11.52 -1.85
CA GLU A 22 26.40 11.00 -3.05
C GLU A 22 24.97 11.53 -3.18
N ASN A 23 24.30 11.77 -2.05
CA ASN A 23 22.86 11.99 -1.99
C ASN A 23 22.56 13.41 -1.54
N ILE A 24 22.30 14.30 -2.50
CA ILE A 24 22.02 15.71 -2.29
C ILE A 24 20.50 15.94 -2.25
N TYR A 25 19.86 15.64 -1.11
CA TYR A 25 18.41 15.76 -0.94
C TYR A 25 17.93 17.18 -0.61
N GLY A 26 18.84 18.08 -0.24
CA GLY A 26 18.56 19.47 0.08
C GLY A 26 18.77 20.45 -1.08
N LEU A 27 19.13 19.97 -2.27
CA LEU A 27 19.24 20.76 -3.51
C LEU A 27 18.58 20.05 -4.68
N ARG A 28 17.96 20.83 -5.55
CA ARG A 28 17.61 20.38 -6.92
C ARG A 28 18.78 20.69 -7.85
N TYR A 29 18.78 20.08 -9.03
CA TYR A 29 19.87 20.25 -9.99
C TYR A 29 20.04 21.71 -10.43
N GLU A 30 18.93 22.42 -10.61
CA GLU A 30 18.87 23.83 -10.97
C GLU A 30 19.36 24.78 -9.86
N ASP A 31 19.35 24.34 -8.60
CA ASP A 31 19.77 25.14 -7.46
C ASP A 31 21.27 25.09 -7.19
N ARG A 32 22.02 24.21 -7.88
CA ARG A 32 23.46 24.00 -7.64
C ARG A 32 24.29 25.28 -7.68
N ASN A 33 23.88 26.27 -8.49
CA ASN A 33 24.55 27.56 -8.61
C ASN A 33 24.09 28.60 -7.58
N LYS A 34 23.02 28.33 -6.82
CA LYS A 34 22.48 29.20 -5.75
C LYS A 34 23.18 28.99 -4.40
N VAL A 35 24.10 28.04 -4.33
CA VAL A 35 24.86 27.72 -3.12
C VAL A 35 26.35 27.62 -3.42
N ILE A 36 27.17 27.63 -2.37
CA ILE A 36 28.62 27.40 -2.41
C ILE A 36 28.93 26.25 -1.45
N ALA A 37 29.74 25.28 -1.83
CA ALA A 37 30.13 24.21 -0.92
C ALA A 37 30.81 24.77 0.34
N SER A 38 30.46 24.26 1.52
CA SER A 38 31.19 24.61 2.74
C SER A 38 32.63 24.08 2.68
N PRO A 39 33.58 24.64 3.44
CA PRO A 39 34.93 24.08 3.52
C PRO A 39 34.91 22.59 3.87
N GLY A 40 35.62 21.78 3.09
CA GLY A 40 35.67 20.32 3.26
C GLY A 40 34.46 19.55 2.71
N CYS A 41 33.48 20.23 2.11
CA CYS A 41 32.32 19.64 1.45
C CYS A 41 32.51 19.54 -0.07
N THR A 42 31.72 18.67 -0.69
CA THR A 42 31.77 18.35 -2.11
C THR A 42 31.35 19.55 -2.98
N SER A 43 32.05 19.79 -4.09
CA SER A 43 31.70 20.85 -5.06
C SER A 43 30.54 20.41 -5.96
N HIS A 44 29.32 20.82 -5.63
CA HIS A 44 28.08 20.41 -6.34
C HIS A 44 28.01 20.80 -7.82
N THR A 45 28.83 21.74 -8.27
CA THR A 45 28.89 22.16 -9.68
C THR A 45 29.90 21.39 -10.52
N GLN A 46 30.84 20.70 -9.87
CA GLN A 46 31.96 20.02 -10.53
C GLN A 46 31.94 18.51 -10.31
N THR A 47 31.34 18.04 -9.22
CA THR A 47 31.27 16.62 -8.89
C THR A 47 30.17 15.93 -9.71
N LEU A 48 30.55 14.83 -10.34
CA LEU A 48 29.66 13.98 -11.11
C LEU A 48 28.97 12.93 -10.22
N ASN A 49 27.94 12.27 -10.75
CA ASN A 49 27.22 11.17 -10.10
C ASN A 49 26.53 11.53 -8.77
N LEU A 50 26.15 12.80 -8.59
CA LEU A 50 25.33 13.23 -7.46
C LEU A 50 23.84 12.90 -7.69
N HIS A 51 23.15 12.43 -6.65
CA HIS A 51 21.71 12.16 -6.65
C HIS A 51 20.91 13.34 -6.08
N TRP A 52 20.29 14.09 -6.98
CA TRP A 52 19.55 15.33 -6.69
C TRP A 52 18.13 15.08 -6.17
N ARG A 53 17.55 16.12 -5.55
CA ARG A 53 16.12 16.17 -5.26
C ARG A 53 15.31 16.35 -6.56
N LEU A 54 14.15 15.70 -6.65
CA LEU A 54 13.19 15.94 -7.73
C LEU A 54 12.61 17.37 -7.66
N PRO A 55 12.40 18.04 -8.80
CA PRO A 55 11.90 19.41 -8.86
C PRO A 55 10.37 19.45 -8.77
N PHE A 56 9.81 19.17 -7.59
CA PHE A 56 8.37 19.23 -7.37
C PHE A 56 7.86 20.69 -7.45
N PRO A 57 6.91 21.04 -8.35
CA PRO A 57 6.48 22.43 -8.56
C PRO A 57 5.97 23.13 -7.30
N GLU A 58 5.28 22.39 -6.44
CA GLU A 58 4.74 22.91 -5.18
C GLU A 58 5.82 23.36 -4.18
N GLU A 59 7.11 23.11 -4.44
CA GLU A 59 8.22 23.58 -3.60
C GLU A 59 9.12 24.61 -4.28
N ASP A 60 8.71 25.18 -5.42
CA ASP A 60 9.47 26.22 -6.14
C ASP A 60 9.70 27.49 -5.32
N HIS A 61 8.83 27.74 -4.33
CA HIS A 61 8.95 28.85 -3.38
C HIS A 61 9.87 28.53 -2.19
N ILE A 62 10.36 27.28 -2.05
CA ILE A 62 11.20 26.85 -0.94
C ILE A 62 12.68 27.08 -1.27
N LEU A 63 13.40 27.70 -0.33
CA LEU A 63 14.82 27.97 -0.50
C LEU A 63 15.67 26.69 -0.44
N PRO A 64 16.83 26.67 -1.13
CA PRO A 64 17.81 25.58 -1.02
C PRO A 64 18.13 25.23 0.43
N GLY A 65 18.10 23.94 0.76
CA GLY A 65 18.33 23.42 2.12
C GLY A 65 17.12 23.47 3.06
N GLU A 66 15.97 23.99 2.62
CA GLU A 66 14.76 24.11 3.46
C GLU A 66 13.60 23.19 3.05
N TYR A 67 13.82 22.31 2.06
CA TYR A 67 12.82 21.31 1.68
C TYR A 67 12.40 20.42 2.86
N ARG A 68 11.11 20.07 2.87
CA ARG A 68 10.55 19.08 3.80
C ARG A 68 10.97 17.66 3.38
N ASP A 69 10.90 16.74 4.34
CA ASP A 69 11.26 15.32 4.17
C ASP A 69 12.73 15.10 3.75
N ARG A 70 13.65 15.57 4.59
CA ARG A 70 15.09 15.33 4.42
C ARG A 70 15.44 13.91 4.87
N GLY A 71 16.11 13.14 4.03
CA GLY A 71 16.65 11.82 4.42
C GLY A 71 16.02 10.63 3.70
N ARG A 72 15.69 9.55 4.44
CA ARG A 72 15.35 8.22 3.89
C ARG A 72 13.95 8.15 3.26
N THR A 73 13.03 9.02 3.64
CA THR A 73 11.68 9.13 3.09
C THR A 73 11.63 10.29 2.10
N ARG A 74 12.46 10.24 1.06
CA ARG A 74 12.41 11.28 0.01
C ARG A 74 11.02 11.29 -0.60
N LYS A 75 10.49 12.49 -0.80
CA LYS A 75 9.34 12.69 -1.67
C LYS A 75 9.69 12.11 -3.05
N SER A 76 8.88 11.17 -3.52
CA SER A 76 9.05 10.45 -4.77
C SER A 76 7.81 10.64 -5.63
N TYR A 77 7.95 10.50 -6.95
CA TYR A 77 6.84 10.55 -7.87
C TYR A 77 6.56 9.13 -8.38
N PRO A 78 5.39 8.53 -8.10
CA PRO A 78 5.07 7.18 -8.55
C PRO A 78 4.92 7.14 -10.07
N LEU A 79 5.70 6.29 -10.73
CA LEU A 79 5.59 6.03 -12.18
C LEU A 79 4.63 4.87 -12.42
N GLN A 80 3.32 5.13 -12.31
CA GLN A 80 2.29 4.09 -12.48
C GLN A 80 2.37 3.46 -13.87
N GLY A 81 2.52 2.14 -13.92
CA GLY A 81 2.58 1.37 -15.17
C GLY A 81 3.93 1.43 -15.90
N TYR A 82 4.93 2.15 -15.39
CA TYR A 82 6.29 2.08 -15.91
C TYR A 82 6.93 0.74 -15.52
N VAL A 83 7.48 0.05 -16.52
CA VAL A 83 8.23 -1.20 -16.34
C VAL A 83 9.65 -0.95 -16.83
N LEU A 84 10.64 -1.35 -16.03
CA LEU A 84 12.04 -1.31 -16.41
C LEU A 84 12.45 -2.71 -16.87
N ASP A 85 12.69 -2.87 -18.17
CA ASP A 85 13.03 -4.17 -18.77
C ASP A 85 14.27 -4.80 -18.12
N GLY A 86 14.15 -6.08 -17.75
CA GLY A 86 15.23 -6.83 -17.12
C GLY A 86 15.43 -6.56 -15.62
N ALA A 87 14.67 -5.63 -15.01
CA ALA A 87 14.79 -5.35 -13.57
C ALA A 87 14.45 -6.57 -12.68
N GLU A 88 13.68 -7.53 -13.19
CA GLU A 88 13.38 -8.79 -12.53
C GLU A 88 14.58 -9.74 -12.42
N THR A 89 15.60 -9.56 -13.28
CA THR A 89 16.81 -10.38 -13.28
C THR A 89 17.78 -10.01 -12.16
N ILE A 90 17.62 -8.82 -11.56
CA ILE A 90 18.42 -8.32 -10.45
C ILE A 90 17.45 -8.06 -9.29
N PRO A 91 17.08 -9.07 -8.49
CA PRO A 91 16.12 -8.88 -7.41
C PRO A 91 16.66 -7.95 -6.32
N GLY A 92 15.77 -7.11 -5.79
CA GLY A 92 16.03 -6.37 -4.57
C GLY A 92 15.65 -7.16 -3.32
N GLU A 93 15.91 -6.58 -2.16
CA GLU A 93 15.51 -7.12 -0.87
C GLU A 93 14.99 -5.97 -0.01
N PHE A 94 13.89 -6.21 0.70
CA PHE A 94 13.44 -5.31 1.76
C PHE A 94 13.03 -6.13 2.97
N GLN A 95 13.14 -5.54 4.15
CA GLN A 95 12.82 -6.22 5.39
C GLN A 95 11.45 -5.76 5.88
N VAL A 96 10.61 -6.74 6.23
CA VAL A 96 9.38 -6.51 7.00
C VAL A 96 9.66 -6.98 8.41
N SER A 97 9.47 -6.10 9.39
CA SER A 97 9.66 -6.45 10.80
C SER A 97 8.40 -6.17 11.61
N ASN A 98 8.11 -7.06 12.56
CA ASN A 98 7.04 -6.89 13.53
C ASN A 98 7.36 -7.69 14.82
N HIS A 99 7.13 -7.10 16.00
CA HIS A 99 7.31 -7.75 17.31
C HIS A 99 8.61 -8.55 17.50
N GLY A 100 9.75 -8.01 17.05
CA GLY A 100 11.07 -8.65 17.21
C GLY A 100 11.38 -9.74 16.18
N LEU A 101 10.46 -10.02 15.25
CA LEU A 101 10.70 -10.83 14.07
C LEU A 101 11.02 -9.93 12.88
N ALA A 102 11.98 -10.35 12.07
CA ALA A 102 12.35 -9.70 10.83
C ALA A 102 12.40 -10.74 9.71
N ILE A 103 11.68 -10.49 8.63
CA ILE A 103 11.67 -11.33 7.44
C ILE A 103 12.21 -10.50 6.30
N ASN A 104 13.22 -11.04 5.62
CA ASN A 104 13.67 -10.47 4.38
C ASN A 104 12.79 -10.96 3.22
N VAL A 105 12.28 -10.01 2.44
CA VAL A 105 11.40 -10.25 1.31
C VAL A 105 12.12 -9.85 0.03
N THR A 106 12.21 -10.78 -0.90
CA THR A 106 12.75 -10.51 -2.24
C THR A 106 11.78 -9.65 -3.04
N CYS A 107 12.26 -8.53 -3.57
CA CYS A 107 11.51 -7.63 -4.45
C CYS A 107 11.89 -7.89 -5.91
N TYR A 108 10.93 -8.26 -6.73
CA TYR A 108 11.11 -8.41 -8.18
C TYR A 108 10.61 -7.18 -8.95
N HIS A 109 10.72 -5.99 -8.34
CA HIS A 109 10.48 -4.69 -8.96
C HIS A 109 9.11 -4.53 -9.67
N GLY A 110 8.04 -5.06 -9.06
CA GLY A 110 6.68 -5.00 -9.60
C GLY A 110 6.27 -6.21 -10.43
N VAL A 111 7.18 -7.16 -10.67
CA VAL A 111 6.86 -8.45 -11.29
C VAL A 111 6.32 -9.42 -10.24
N LYS A 112 5.42 -10.31 -10.69
CA LYS A 112 4.81 -11.34 -9.85
C LYS A 112 5.90 -12.21 -9.21
N VAL A 113 5.87 -12.34 -7.88
CA VAL A 113 6.81 -13.19 -7.13
C VAL A 113 6.75 -14.63 -7.66
N PRO A 114 7.90 -15.27 -7.96
CA PRO A 114 7.94 -16.66 -8.39
C PRO A 114 7.25 -17.58 -7.38
N LYS A 115 6.44 -18.52 -7.88
CA LYS A 115 5.78 -19.52 -7.01
C LYS A 115 6.85 -20.46 -6.45
N GLY A 116 6.82 -20.72 -5.14
CA GLY A 116 7.58 -21.82 -4.53
C GLY A 116 8.52 -21.48 -3.37
N SER A 117 8.48 -20.26 -2.81
CA SER A 117 9.24 -20.00 -1.57
C SER A 117 8.60 -20.76 -0.38
N PRO A 118 9.35 -21.64 0.32
CA PRO A 118 8.79 -22.46 1.40
C PRO A 118 8.34 -21.63 2.62
N ASP A 119 8.92 -20.44 2.82
CA ASP A 119 8.79 -19.65 4.05
C ASP A 119 8.02 -18.32 3.90
N LEU A 120 7.62 -17.95 2.67
CA LEU A 120 6.84 -16.73 2.40
C LEU A 120 5.41 -17.07 1.94
N ARG A 121 4.44 -16.84 2.83
CA ARG A 121 3.00 -16.99 2.53
C ARG A 121 2.34 -15.61 2.38
N PRO A 122 1.94 -15.17 1.17
CA PRO A 122 1.23 -13.90 1.00
C PRO A 122 -0.17 -13.93 1.63
N PHE A 123 -0.62 -12.80 2.22
CA PHE A 123 -1.95 -12.62 2.85
C PHE A 123 -2.72 -11.41 2.28
N PHE A 124 -4.03 -11.33 2.58
CA PHE A 124 -5.03 -10.44 1.95
C PHE A 124 -5.07 -9.02 2.57
N TYR A 125 -5.06 -7.99 1.70
CA TYR A 125 -4.76 -6.58 2.03
C TYR A 125 -5.97 -5.69 2.41
N GLY A 126 -7.20 -6.21 2.50
CA GLY A 126 -8.35 -5.55 3.13
C GLY A 126 -8.86 -4.22 2.52
N ARG A 127 -8.51 -3.88 1.28
CA ARG A 127 -8.89 -2.59 0.65
C ARG A 127 -10.19 -2.62 -0.18
N GLU A 128 -10.90 -3.75 -0.25
CA GLU A 128 -12.16 -3.89 -1.00
C GLU A 128 -13.27 -4.43 -0.09
N PRO A 129 -14.57 -4.17 -0.39
CA PRO A 129 -15.67 -4.76 0.35
C PRO A 129 -15.48 -6.28 0.43
N VAL A 130 -15.25 -6.78 1.64
CA VAL A 130 -14.97 -8.20 1.87
C VAL A 130 -16.21 -9.03 1.52
N PHE A 131 -17.39 -8.43 1.61
CA PHE A 131 -18.66 -9.09 1.34
C PHE A 131 -19.46 -8.40 0.23
N SER A 132 -20.14 -9.19 -0.58
CA SER A 132 -21.08 -8.73 -1.61
C SER A 132 -22.40 -9.48 -1.52
N LEU A 133 -23.50 -8.78 -1.76
CA LEU A 133 -24.80 -9.42 -2.01
C LEU A 133 -24.69 -10.23 -3.31
N TYR A 134 -24.72 -11.54 -3.17
CA TYR A 134 -24.49 -12.49 -4.25
C TYR A 134 -25.79 -12.90 -4.94
N GLY A 135 -26.90 -12.95 -4.22
CA GLY A 135 -28.20 -13.31 -4.78
C GLY A 135 -29.30 -13.43 -3.74
N ILE A 136 -30.47 -13.87 -4.17
CA ILE A 136 -31.66 -14.09 -3.34
C ILE A 136 -32.05 -15.57 -3.42
N LYS A 137 -32.46 -16.15 -2.29
CA LYS A 137 -32.84 -17.56 -2.17
C LYS A 137 -34.16 -17.71 -1.45
N ASN A 138 -35.07 -18.49 -2.03
CA ASN A 138 -36.29 -18.90 -1.35
C ASN A 138 -35.99 -20.05 -0.40
N THR A 139 -36.47 -19.97 0.83
CA THR A 139 -36.39 -21.04 1.82
C THR A 139 -37.78 -21.32 2.40
N VAL A 140 -37.88 -22.37 3.21
CA VAL A 140 -39.13 -22.73 3.89
C VAL A 140 -39.62 -21.66 4.87
N THR A 141 -38.73 -20.76 5.30
CA THR A 141 -39.04 -19.66 6.22
C THR A 141 -39.21 -18.32 5.49
N GLY A 142 -39.15 -18.31 4.16
CA GLY A 142 -39.28 -17.10 3.34
C GLY A 142 -38.06 -16.81 2.45
N ILE A 143 -38.05 -15.62 1.86
CA ILE A 143 -37.02 -15.17 0.93
C ILE A 143 -35.82 -14.55 1.68
N GLN A 144 -34.62 -15.08 1.48
CA GLN A 144 -33.40 -14.63 2.18
C GLN A 144 -32.31 -14.16 1.21
N ALA A 145 -31.40 -13.31 1.71
CA ALA A 145 -30.25 -12.84 0.95
C ALA A 145 -29.06 -13.79 1.08
N LEU A 146 -28.31 -13.96 -0.01
CA LEU A 146 -27.03 -14.65 -0.02
C LEU A 146 -25.90 -13.64 -0.04
N VAL A 147 -25.05 -13.64 0.98
CA VAL A 147 -23.86 -12.79 1.08
C VAL A 147 -22.62 -13.66 0.82
N CYS A 148 -21.73 -13.19 -0.06
CA CYS A 148 -20.50 -13.88 -0.43
C CYS A 148 -19.29 -13.12 0.07
N CYS A 149 -18.26 -13.83 0.56
CA CYS A 149 -16.94 -13.23 0.77
C CYS A 149 -16.20 -13.15 -0.56
N ASN A 150 -15.77 -11.97 -0.97
CA ASN A 150 -15.02 -11.79 -2.22
C ASN A 150 -13.61 -12.40 -2.17
N ALA A 151 -13.06 -12.60 -0.96
CA ALA A 151 -11.73 -13.16 -0.78
C ALA A 151 -11.70 -14.70 -0.79
N CYS A 152 -12.68 -15.36 -0.16
CA CYS A 152 -12.69 -16.82 0.00
C CYS A 152 -13.94 -17.52 -0.56
N VAL A 153 -14.86 -16.78 -1.16
CA VAL A 153 -16.07 -17.25 -1.87
C VAL A 153 -17.07 -18.04 -1.01
N ASN A 154 -16.87 -18.06 0.30
CA ASN A 154 -17.86 -18.62 1.22
C ASN A 154 -19.17 -17.81 1.15
N LEU A 155 -20.29 -18.51 1.28
CA LEU A 155 -21.63 -17.97 1.16
C LEU A 155 -22.39 -18.12 2.48
N TRP A 156 -23.12 -17.08 2.85
CA TRP A 156 -24.00 -17.05 4.02
C TRP A 156 -25.41 -16.64 3.60
N THR A 157 -26.40 -17.20 4.29
CA THR A 157 -27.79 -16.79 4.14
C THR A 157 -28.17 -15.89 5.31
N VAL A 158 -28.68 -14.70 5.01
CA VAL A 158 -29.05 -13.66 5.99
C VAL A 158 -30.43 -13.09 5.67
N GLU A 159 -31.06 -12.41 6.62
CA GLU A 159 -32.31 -11.70 6.31
C GLU A 159 -32.04 -10.54 5.35
N ILE A 160 -32.99 -10.27 4.46
CA ILE A 160 -32.87 -9.13 3.54
C ILE A 160 -32.81 -7.81 4.34
N LYS A 161 -33.58 -7.69 5.44
CA LYS A 161 -33.58 -6.48 6.27
C LYS A 161 -32.21 -6.13 6.85
N GLU A 162 -31.39 -7.13 7.20
CA GLU A 162 -30.04 -6.93 7.75
C GLU A 162 -29.10 -6.21 6.76
N ILE A 163 -29.36 -6.30 5.45
CA ILE A 163 -28.45 -5.75 4.43
C ILE A 163 -28.95 -4.47 3.75
N LEU A 164 -30.23 -4.10 3.93
CA LEU A 164 -30.86 -3.00 3.16
C LEU A 164 -30.19 -1.64 3.37
N GLU A 165 -29.64 -1.37 4.55
CA GLU A 165 -28.93 -0.11 4.81
C GLU A 165 -27.62 0.01 4.00
N TYR A 166 -27.03 -1.12 3.60
CA TYR A 166 -25.78 -1.18 2.83
C TYR A 166 -26.00 -1.23 1.31
N VAL A 167 -27.25 -1.36 0.85
CA VAL A 167 -27.58 -1.31 -0.58
C VAL A 167 -27.74 0.15 -0.99
N THR A 168 -26.73 0.69 -1.67
CA THR A 168 -26.70 2.11 -2.08
C THR A 168 -27.46 2.41 -3.37
N ASP A 169 -27.73 1.38 -4.19
CA ASP A 169 -28.56 1.51 -5.40
C ASP A 169 -30.05 1.62 -5.03
N PRO A 170 -30.72 2.75 -5.32
CA PRO A 170 -32.09 2.99 -4.84
C PRO A 170 -33.13 2.04 -5.44
N GLU A 171 -32.99 1.65 -6.70
CA GLU A 171 -33.94 0.78 -7.40
C GLU A 171 -33.80 -0.67 -6.90
N LEU A 172 -32.56 -1.15 -6.74
CA LEU A 172 -32.30 -2.45 -6.13
C LEU A 172 -32.78 -2.50 -4.68
N LYS A 173 -32.53 -1.45 -3.90
CA LYS A 173 -33.01 -1.35 -2.52
C LYS A 173 -34.53 -1.43 -2.43
N SER A 174 -35.25 -0.70 -3.27
CA SER A 174 -36.72 -0.73 -3.33
C SER A 174 -37.27 -2.13 -3.65
N ARG A 175 -36.64 -2.85 -4.60
CA ARG A 175 -37.04 -4.24 -4.93
C ARG A 175 -36.79 -5.20 -3.76
N LEU A 176 -35.66 -5.06 -3.08
CA LEU A 176 -35.34 -5.90 -1.91
C LEU A 176 -36.25 -5.60 -0.72
N GLU A 177 -36.67 -4.35 -0.52
CA GLU A 177 -37.66 -3.96 0.50
C GLU A 177 -39.01 -4.64 0.27
N LYS A 178 -39.42 -4.80 -0.99
CA LYS A 178 -40.63 -5.57 -1.34
C LYS A 178 -40.49 -7.04 -0.90
N TYR A 179 -39.39 -7.70 -1.24
CA TYR A 179 -39.16 -9.09 -0.81
C TYR A 179 -39.04 -9.24 0.71
N ALA A 180 -38.51 -8.24 1.40
CA ALA A 180 -38.41 -8.22 2.86
C ALA A 180 -39.77 -8.04 3.55
N SER A 181 -40.74 -7.38 2.90
CA SER A 181 -42.09 -7.16 3.43
C SER A 181 -43.05 -8.31 3.13
N GLU A 182 -42.78 -9.11 2.08
CA GLU A 182 -43.49 -10.35 1.77
C GLU A 182 -43.15 -11.51 2.75
N ASN A 183 -42.15 -11.36 3.61
CA ASN A 183 -41.75 -12.31 4.65
C ASN A 183 -42.25 -11.90 6.05
N ALA A 184 -43.41 -12.40 6.47
CA ALA A 184 -43.83 -12.38 7.86
C ALA A 184 -43.56 -13.77 8.50
N GLY A 185 -42.34 -14.01 8.99
CA GLY A 185 -41.99 -15.27 9.66
C GLY A 185 -40.57 -15.28 10.20
N VAL A 186 -40.39 -15.85 11.41
CA VAL A 186 -39.22 -15.71 12.31
C VAL A 186 -37.92 -16.31 11.74
N PRO A 187 -36.75 -15.66 11.88
CA PRO A 187 -35.46 -16.19 11.41
C PRO A 187 -34.90 -17.31 12.29
N GLU A 188 -34.34 -18.33 11.65
CA GLU A 188 -33.41 -19.28 12.26
C GLU A 188 -32.01 -19.06 11.62
N LYS A 189 -31.04 -18.53 12.38
CA LYS A 189 -29.65 -18.42 11.91
C LYS A 189 -29.01 -19.81 11.90
N LYS A 190 -29.01 -20.50 10.76
CA LYS A 190 -28.26 -21.75 10.56
C LYS A 190 -26.94 -21.50 9.84
N PHE A 191 -25.85 -21.70 10.56
CA PHE A 191 -24.50 -21.74 9.99
C PHE A 191 -24.31 -23.01 9.19
N ILE A 192 -24.24 -22.90 7.86
CA ILE A 192 -23.84 -24.02 7.00
C ILE A 192 -22.35 -23.85 6.68
N ARG A 193 -21.48 -24.55 7.41
CA ARG A 193 -20.10 -24.77 6.96
C ARG A 193 -20.11 -25.84 5.87
N ARG A 194 -19.62 -25.52 4.67
CA ARG A 194 -19.06 -26.55 3.79
C ARG A 194 -17.59 -26.69 4.14
N SER A 195 -17.22 -27.84 4.72
CA SER A 195 -15.84 -28.22 4.95
C SER A 195 -15.16 -28.53 3.61
N SER A 196 -14.24 -27.68 3.17
CA SER A 196 -13.14 -28.16 2.32
C SER A 196 -12.10 -28.77 3.27
N GLY A 197 -12.19 -30.08 3.49
CA GLY A 197 -11.45 -30.81 4.50
C GLY A 197 -9.93 -30.75 4.34
N ARG A 198 -9.24 -30.73 5.50
CA ARG A 198 -8.01 -31.48 5.77
C ARG A 198 -7.92 -31.68 7.28
N HIS A 199 -8.11 -32.93 7.69
CA HIS A 199 -7.84 -33.39 9.04
C HIS A 199 -6.33 -33.43 9.25
N ASP A 200 -5.86 -32.90 10.38
CA ASP A 200 -4.72 -33.48 11.08
C ASP A 200 -4.98 -33.46 12.59
N LYS A 201 -4.71 -34.61 13.21
CA LYS A 201 -5.11 -35.06 14.55
C LYS A 201 -4.26 -34.42 15.67
N PRO A 202 -4.74 -34.43 16.93
CA PRO A 202 -4.06 -33.78 18.05
C PRO A 202 -2.84 -34.59 18.54
N ILE A 203 -1.81 -33.87 18.98
CA ILE A 203 -0.64 -34.40 19.68
C ILE A 203 -1.05 -34.69 21.13
N ILE A 204 -0.91 -35.94 21.57
CA ILE A 204 -1.04 -36.35 22.97
C ILE A 204 0.37 -36.32 23.60
N GLN A 205 0.45 -35.82 24.83
CA GLN A 205 1.65 -35.83 25.69
C GLN A 205 2.15 -37.24 25.98
#